data_AF-A0A1Q5QUS8-F1
#
_entry.id   AF-A0A1Q5QUS8-F1
#
_cell.length_a   1.000
_cell.length_b   1.000
_cell.length_c   1.000
_cell.angle_alpha   90.00
_cell.angle_beta   90.00
_cell.angle_gamma   90.00
#
_symmetry.space_group_name_H-M   'P 1'
#
loop_
_entity.id
_entity.type
_entity.pdbx_description
1 polymer ?
#
loop_
_entity_poly.entity_id
_entity_poly.type
_entity_poly.pdbx_seq_one_letter_code
_entity_poly.pdbx_strand_id
1 'polypeptide(L)'
;MVVTYDWLTLGVAASGVFAIGFMKGAFGGGFAIIGIPLLALVMDPIVAGSLLAPLFIAMDLFALRYWKPTTWSKPDLLALLPGLVVGIGLGAYVLKG
;
A
#
# COMPACT_ATOMS: atom_id res chain seq x y z
N MET A 1 -1.64 23.06 0.77
CA MET A 1 -1.20 23.17 -0.64
C MET A 1 -2.30 22.59 -1.51
N VAL A 2 -2.76 23.30 -2.54
CA VAL A 2 -3.84 22.85 -3.42
C VAL A 2 -3.29 21.77 -4.34
N VAL A 3 -3.94 20.60 -4.40
CA VAL A 3 -3.63 19.59 -5.43
C VAL A 3 -3.85 20.23 -6.79
N THR A 4 -2.79 20.42 -7.56
CA THR A 4 -2.92 20.93 -8.92
C THR A 4 -3.41 19.78 -9.81
N TYR A 5 -4.57 19.98 -10.45
CA TYR A 5 -5.17 19.01 -11.38
C TYR A 5 -4.64 19.20 -12.80
N ASP A 6 -3.37 19.54 -12.93
CA ASP A 6 -2.72 19.66 -14.24
C ASP A 6 -2.55 18.26 -14.86
N TRP A 7 -2.51 18.21 -16.19
CA TRP A 7 -2.47 16.95 -16.94
C TRP A 7 -1.22 16.12 -16.63
N LEU A 8 -0.12 16.75 -16.23
CA LEU A 8 1.11 16.06 -15.85
C LEU A 8 0.94 15.36 -14.50
N THR A 9 0.41 16.04 -13.49
CA THR A 9 0.10 15.45 -12.18
C THR A 9 -0.86 14.27 -12.31
N LEU A 10 -1.92 14.41 -13.13
CA LEU A 10 -2.86 13.31 -13.38
C LEU A 10 -2.21 12.13 -14.11
N GLY A 11 -1.35 12.38 -15.09
CA GLY A 11 -0.60 11.34 -15.80
C GLY A 11 0.39 10.58 -14.90
N VAL A 12 1.11 11.30 -14.04
CA VAL A 12 2.05 10.69 -13.08
C VAL A 12 1.28 9.93 -11.99
N ALA A 13 0.18 10.49 -11.48
CA ALA A 13 -0.65 9.81 -10.49
C ALA A 13 -1.25 8.52 -11.06
N ALA A 14 -1.81 8.56 -12.27
CA ALA A 14 -2.37 7.38 -12.92
C ALA A 14 -1.32 6.30 -13.19
N SER A 15 -0.15 6.67 -13.73
CA SER A 15 0.94 5.73 -13.98
C SER A 15 1.52 5.16 -12.69
N GLY A 16 1.69 5.99 -11.65
CA GLY A 16 2.13 5.58 -10.33
C GLY A 16 1.15 4.60 -9.68
N VAL A 17 -0.15 4.92 -9.65
CA VAL A 17 -1.20 4.03 -9.13
C VAL A 17 -1.25 2.71 -9.89
N PHE A 18 -1.16 2.76 -11.22
CA PHE A 18 -1.10 1.55 -12.05
C PHE A 18 0.14 0.72 -11.72
N ALA A 19 1.31 1.34 -11.67
CA ALA A 19 2.56 0.67 -11.33
C ALA A 19 2.49 0.02 -9.94
N ILE A 20 2.01 0.73 -8.93
CA ILE A 20 1.86 0.21 -7.56
C ILE A 20 0.90 -0.98 -7.54
N GLY A 21 -0.26 -0.88 -8.21
CA GLY A 21 -1.23 -1.97 -8.27
C GLY A 21 -0.68 -3.20 -8.98
N PHE A 22 0.00 -2.99 -10.11
CA PHE A 22 0.69 -4.05 -10.83
C PHE A 22 1.78 -4.69 -9.97
N MET A 23 2.63 -3.90 -9.32
CA MET A 23 3.74 -4.38 -8.50
C MET A 23 3.26 -5.16 -7.27
N LYS A 24 2.22 -4.68 -6.59
CA LYS A 24 1.64 -5.36 -5.43
C LYS A 24 1.02 -6.70 -5.82
N GLY A 25 0.29 -6.74 -6.96
CA GLY A 25 -0.36 -7.94 -7.46
C GLY A 25 0.59 -8.97 -8.08
N ALA A 26 1.60 -8.54 -8.83
CA ALA A 26 2.51 -9.43 -9.57
C ALA A 26 3.69 -9.93 -8.73
N PHE A 27 4.20 -9.13 -7.77
CA PHE A 27 5.46 -9.42 -7.06
C PHE A 27 5.33 -9.51 -5.53
N GLY A 28 4.14 -9.83 -5.01
CA GLY A 28 3.95 -10.12 -3.58
C GLY A 28 4.12 -8.90 -2.66
N GLY A 29 3.84 -7.69 -3.15
CA GLY A 29 3.73 -6.49 -2.31
C GLY A 29 5.01 -5.73 -1.98
N GLY A 30 6.19 -6.37 -2.04
CA GLY A 30 7.46 -5.72 -1.63
C GLY A 30 7.78 -4.45 -2.42
N PHE A 31 7.53 -4.45 -3.73
CA PHE A 31 7.75 -3.29 -4.59
C PHE A 31 6.70 -2.19 -4.46
N ALA A 32 5.59 -2.43 -3.74
CA ALA A 32 4.56 -1.40 -3.55
C ALA A 32 5.02 -0.25 -2.62
N ILE A 33 6.11 -0.45 -1.88
CA ILE A 33 6.63 0.51 -0.89
C ILE A 33 7.11 1.83 -1.51
N ILE A 34 7.52 1.81 -2.78
CA ILE A 34 7.97 3.02 -3.50
C ILE A 34 6.81 3.93 -3.93
N GLY A 35 5.57 3.49 -3.76
CA GLY A 35 4.39 4.20 -4.27
C GLY A 35 4.22 5.61 -3.72
N ILE A 36 4.32 5.77 -2.40
CA ILE A 36 4.19 7.09 -1.74
C ILE A 36 5.36 8.01 -2.15
N PRO A 37 6.65 7.59 -2.08
CA PRO A 37 7.77 8.40 -2.56
C PRO A 37 7.64 8.82 -4.03
N LEU A 38 7.15 7.94 -4.90
CA LEU A 38 7.00 8.22 -6.33
C LEU A 38 5.91 9.28 -6.59
N LEU A 39 4.77 9.18 -5.91
CA LEU A 39 3.72 10.21 -5.99
C LEU A 39 4.16 11.52 -5.32
N ALA A 40 4.97 11.44 -4.26
CA ALA A 40 5.49 12.61 -3.56
C ALA A 40 6.40 13.51 -4.42
N LEU A 41 6.86 13.04 -5.59
CA LEU A 41 7.58 13.86 -6.57
C LEU A 41 6.69 14.91 -7.23
N VAL A 42 5.38 14.69 -7.25
CA VAL A 42 4.41 15.56 -7.94
C VAL A 42 3.31 16.10 -7.03
N MET A 43 3.10 15.53 -5.85
CA MET A 43 2.09 15.99 -4.89
C MET A 43 2.58 15.89 -3.44
N ASP A 44 1.85 16.52 -2.52
CA ASP A 44 2.17 16.45 -1.09
C ASP A 44 2.14 14.99 -0.57
N PRO A 45 3.14 14.52 0.19
CA PRO A 45 3.22 13.15 0.69
C PRO A 45 1.99 12.71 1.50
N ILE A 46 1.36 13.63 2.25
CA ILE A 46 0.16 13.35 3.04
C ILE A 46 -1.01 13.07 2.10
N VAL A 47 -1.14 13.85 1.02
CA VAL A 47 -2.17 13.65 -0.01
C VAL A 47 -1.93 12.32 -0.75
N ALA A 48 -0.70 12.06 -1.18
CA ALA A 48 -0.35 10.79 -1.83
C ALA A 48 -0.66 9.57 -0.96
N GLY A 49 -0.30 9.62 0.32
CA GLY A 49 -0.62 8.57 1.28
C GLY A 49 -2.13 8.39 1.46
N SER A 50 -2.88 9.50 1.57
CA SER A 50 -4.34 9.45 1.71
C SER A 50 -5.05 8.88 0.48
N LEU A 51 -4.51 9.10 -0.73
CA LEU A 51 -5.01 8.53 -1.98
C LEU A 51 -4.76 7.01 -2.04
N LEU A 52 -3.57 6.57 -1.66
CA LEU A 52 -3.16 5.16 -1.75
C LEU A 52 -3.72 4.30 -0.61
N ALA A 53 -4.00 4.87 0.56
CA ALA A 53 -4.53 4.12 1.71
C ALA A 53 -5.80 3.30 1.42
N PRO A 54 -6.90 3.88 0.88
CA PRO A 54 -8.10 3.10 0.56
C PRO A 54 -7.84 2.09 -0.56
N LEU A 55 -6.96 2.42 -1.51
CA LEU A 55 -6.57 1.52 -2.59
C LEU A 55 -5.85 0.27 -2.06
N PHE A 56 -4.89 0.44 -1.14
CA PHE A 56 -4.18 -0.67 -0.52
C PHE A 56 -5.11 -1.59 0.28
N ILE A 57 -6.05 -1.01 1.03
CA ILE A 57 -7.06 -1.78 1.76
C ILE A 57 -7.90 -2.61 0.77
N ALA A 58 -8.39 -2.00 -0.31
CA ALA A 58 -9.16 -2.71 -1.33
C ALA A 58 -8.35 -3.87 -1.95
N MET A 59 -7.09 -3.64 -2.30
CA MET A 59 -6.20 -4.68 -2.84
C MET A 59 -6.02 -5.85 -1.89
N ASP A 60 -5.82 -5.59 -0.59
CA ASP A 60 -5.65 -6.64 0.42
C ASP A 60 -6.94 -7.45 0.58
N LEU A 61 -8.11 -6.80 0.56
CA LEU A 61 -9.41 -7.49 0.58
C LEU A 61 -9.61 -8.40 -0.65
N PHE A 62 -9.27 -7.92 -1.85
CA PHE A 62 -9.33 -8.74 -3.07
C PHE A 62 -8.36 -9.92 -3.02
N ALA A 63 -7.14 -9.71 -2.50
CA ALA A 63 -6.16 -10.78 -2.34
C ALA A 63 -6.67 -11.85 -1.38
N LEU A 64 -7.21 -11.47 -0.22
CA LEU A 64 -7.81 -12.41 0.75
C LEU A 64 -9.04 -13.14 0.19
N ARG A 65 -9.82 -12.46 -0.66
CA ARG A 65 -10.99 -13.08 -1.31
C ARG A 65 -10.61 -14.09 -2.37
N TYR A 66 -9.59 -13.78 -3.17
CA TYR A 66 -9.13 -14.65 -4.25
C TYR A 66 -8.36 -15.86 -3.69
N TRP A 67 -7.42 -15.62 -2.77
CA TRP A 67 -6.63 -16.65 -2.11
C TRP A 67 -7.33 -17.14 -0.85
N LYS A 68 -8.13 -18.20 -1.00
CA LYS A 68 -8.87 -18.80 0.12
C LYS A 68 -7.92 -19.34 1.20
N PRO A 69 -8.34 -19.41 2.49
CA PRO A 69 -7.54 -19.95 3.59
C PRO A 69 -7.05 -21.39 3.40
N THR A 70 -7.70 -22.16 2.51
CA THR A 70 -7.30 -23.52 2.15
C THR A 70 -5.96 -23.58 1.40
N THR A 71 -5.58 -22.48 0.73
CA THR A 71 -4.36 -22.38 -0.07
C THR A 71 -3.19 -21.82 0.74
N TRP A 72 -3.41 -21.43 1.99
CA TRP A 72 -2.41 -20.75 2.80
C TRP A 72 -1.48 -21.74 3.51
N SER A 73 -0.19 -21.44 3.52
CA SER A 73 0.76 -22.12 4.41
C SER A 73 0.54 -21.65 5.85
N LYS A 74 -0.15 -22.48 6.65
CA LYS A 74 -0.40 -22.22 8.07
C LYS A 74 0.87 -21.98 8.91
N PRO A 75 1.97 -22.78 8.78
CA PRO A 75 3.15 -22.56 9.60
C PRO A 75 3.81 -21.21 9.35
N ASP A 76 3.90 -20.79 8.08
CA ASP A 76 4.48 -19.49 7.72
C ASP A 76 3.61 -18.33 8.22
N LEU A 77 2.29 -18.46 8.06
CA LEU A 77 1.34 -17.45 8.53
C LEU A 77 1.39 -17.25 10.05
N LEU A 78 1.47 -18.34 10.80
CA LEU A 78 1.58 -18.32 12.27
C LEU A 78 2.90 -17.70 12.75
N ALA A 79 3.98 -17.86 11.99
CA ALA A 79 5.26 -17.21 12.29
C ALA A 79 5.26 -15.71 11.95
N LEU A 80 4.57 -15.31 10.88
CA LEU A 80 4.52 -13.91 10.41
C LEU A 80 3.52 -13.03 11.19
N LEU A 81 2.38 -13.59 11.59
CA LEU A 81 1.32 -12.90 12.32
C LEU A 81 1.79 -12.13 13.57
N PRO A 82 2.56 -12.72 14.51
CA PRO A 82 2.98 -11.99 15.71
C PRO A 82 3.90 -10.81 15.37
N GLY A 83 4.81 -10.98 14.42
CA GLY A 83 5.67 -9.88 13.95
C GLY A 83 4.88 -8.74 13.32
N LEU A 84 3.86 -9.06 12.51
CA LEU A 84 2.95 -8.09 11.92
C LEU A 84 2.17 -7.31 13.00
N VAL A 85 1.57 -8.00 13.96
CA VAL A 85 0.78 -7.36 15.03
C VAL A 85 1.66 -6.48 15.91
N VAL A 86 2.84 -6.97 16.32
CA VAL A 86 3.78 -6.20 17.14
C VAL A 86 4.30 -4.98 16.37
N GLY A 87 4.66 -5.14 15.09
CA GLY A 87 5.13 -4.05 14.24
C GLY A 87 4.10 -2.94 14.05
N ILE A 88 2.85 -3.30 13.73
CA ILE A 88 1.74 -2.34 13.59
C ILE A 88 1.47 -1.64 14.92
N GLY A 89 1.44 -2.40 16.04
CA GLY A 89 1.20 -1.85 17.37
C GLY A 89 2.28 -0.85 17.81
N LEU A 90 3.56 -1.19 17.61
CA LEU A 90 4.68 -0.29 17.91
C LEU A 90 4.64 0.96 17.03
N GLY A 91 4.39 0.81 15.72
CA GLY A 91 4.26 1.94 14.82
C GLY A 91 3.13 2.90 15.23
N ALA A 92 1.97 2.35 15.59
CA ALA A 92 0.84 3.14 16.07
C ALA A 92 1.14 3.86 17.41
N TYR A 93 1.86 3.21 18.32
CA TYR A 93 2.29 3.82 19.58
C TYR A 93 3.26 4.99 19.35
N VAL A 94 4.27 4.80 18.49
CA VAL A 94 5.27 5.82 18.16
C VAL A 94 4.65 7.02 17.45
N LEU A 95 3.73 6.81 16.51
CA LEU A 95 3.09 7.88 15.73
C LEU A 95 2.00 8.64 16.50
N LYS A 96 1.55 8.12 17.65
CA LYS A 96 0.52 8.76 18.50
C LYS A 96 1.11 9.79 19.48
N GLY A 97 2.41 9.68 19.79
CA GLY A 97 3.15 10.63 20.66
C GLY A 97 3.69 11.82 19.90
#